data_AF-A0A4V2A0Z7-F1
#
_entry.id   AF-A0A4V2A0Z7-F1
#
_cell.length_a   1.000
_cell.length_b   1.000
_cell.length_c   1.000
_cell.angle_alpha   90.00
_cell.angle_beta   90.00
_cell.angle_gamma   90.00
#
_symmetry.space_group_name_H-M   'P 1'
#
loop_
_entity.id
_entity.type
_entity.pdbx_description
1 polymer ?
#
loop_
_entity_poly.entity_id
_entity_poly.type
_entity_poly.pdbx_seq_one_letter_code
_entity_poly.pdbx_strand_id
1 'polypeptide(L)'
;AADDAVTESHAEAGVFLRLLVVAAGAVIALGPVLRVLLRRYRSGLTARRLLPVWRTLTAAVPEVVFELRPEDRRVLSARARRDRMEVEIRDAILVVDRYLPGDVGDPAASPVRAAATRLHLACLARAAGHPPVTGTHSGSTQPGGEPWELARLADHWRDAEHLAAELWARRLPQFGGPADPSARVPAQV
;
A
#
# COMPACT_ATOMS: atom_id res chain seq x y z
N ALA A 1 -0.04 -33.20 64.95
CA ALA A 1 -0.86 -33.89 63.93
C ALA A 1 -1.93 -32.97 63.34
N ALA A 2 -2.92 -32.50 64.13
CA ALA A 2 -3.95 -31.58 63.62
C ALA A 2 -3.45 -30.13 63.42
N ASP A 3 -2.59 -29.63 64.32
CA ASP A 3 -1.99 -28.28 64.20
C ASP A 3 -1.02 -28.17 63.00
N ASP A 4 -0.22 -29.22 62.76
CA ASP A 4 0.76 -29.24 61.67
C ASP A 4 0.07 -29.15 60.29
N ALA A 5 -1.06 -29.85 60.12
CA ALA A 5 -1.83 -29.85 58.87
C ALA A 5 -2.48 -28.49 58.56
N VAL A 6 -2.86 -27.73 59.60
CA VAL A 6 -3.43 -26.38 59.44
C VAL A 6 -2.34 -25.38 59.05
N THR A 7 -1.14 -25.47 59.64
CA THR A 7 -0.01 -24.62 59.26
C THR A 7 0.51 -24.87 57.84
N GLU A 8 0.48 -26.13 57.40
CA GLU A 8 0.89 -26.53 56.04
C GLU A 8 -0.10 -25.99 54.99
N SER A 9 -1.41 -26.09 55.24
CA SER A 9 -2.46 -25.52 54.38
C SER A 9 -2.37 -24.00 54.22
N HIS A 10 -2.07 -23.26 55.30
CA HIS A 10 -1.87 -21.81 55.23
C HIS A 10 -0.60 -21.41 54.47
N ALA A 11 0.48 -22.19 54.60
CA ALA A 11 1.72 -21.97 53.85
C ALA A 11 1.51 -22.20 52.35
N GLU A 12 0.82 -23.29 51.97
CA GLU A 12 0.49 -23.60 50.58
C GLU A 12 -0.42 -22.53 49.95
N ALA A 13 -1.49 -22.11 50.65
CA ALA A 13 -2.39 -21.05 50.18
C ALA A 13 -1.65 -19.73 49.93
N GLY A 14 -0.67 -19.39 50.78
CA GLY A 14 0.18 -18.21 50.59
C GLY A 14 1.08 -18.30 49.36
N VAL A 15 1.59 -19.50 49.03
CA VAL A 15 2.38 -19.74 47.82
C VAL A 15 1.49 -19.62 46.58
N PHE A 16 0.30 -20.23 46.57
CA PHE A 16 -0.65 -20.13 45.45
C PHE A 16 -1.06 -18.68 45.18
N LEU A 17 -1.35 -17.91 46.23
CA LEU A 17 -1.72 -16.50 46.09
C LEU A 17 -0.57 -15.67 45.47
N ARG A 18 0.67 -15.88 45.93
CA ARG A 18 1.86 -15.20 45.37
C ARG A 18 2.06 -15.56 43.90
N LEU A 19 1.92 -16.84 43.54
CA LEU A 19 2.02 -17.30 42.15
C LEU A 19 0.94 -16.68 41.27
N LEU A 20 -0.30 -16.59 41.77
CA LEU A 20 -1.41 -15.94 41.06
C LEU A 20 -1.14 -14.45 40.82
N VAL A 21 -0.66 -13.73 41.84
CA VAL A 21 -0.34 -12.30 41.74
C VAL A 21 0.81 -12.08 40.75
N VAL A 22 1.86 -12.90 40.81
CA VAL A 22 3.00 -12.84 39.87
C VAL A 22 2.55 -13.16 38.45
N ALA A 23 1.73 -14.20 38.26
CA ALA A 23 1.19 -14.56 36.96
C ALA A 23 0.28 -13.46 36.39
N ALA A 24 -0.59 -12.88 37.20
CA ALA A 24 -1.45 -11.76 36.80
C ALA A 24 -0.60 -10.53 36.41
N GLY A 25 0.41 -10.19 37.22
CA GLY A 25 1.36 -9.11 36.92
C GLY A 25 2.12 -9.35 35.60
N ALA A 26 2.56 -10.59 35.36
CA ALA A 26 3.25 -10.96 34.12
C ALA A 26 2.34 -10.84 32.89
N VAL A 27 1.08 -11.28 32.98
CA VAL A 27 0.10 -11.15 31.89
C VAL A 27 -0.19 -9.68 31.58
N ILE A 28 -0.38 -8.85 32.61
CA ILE A 28 -0.60 -7.41 32.44
C ILE A 28 0.62 -6.74 31.78
N ALA A 29 1.83 -7.09 32.22
CA ALA A 29 3.07 -6.56 31.65
C ALA A 29 3.32 -7.01 30.20
N LEU A 30 2.81 -8.18 29.81
CA LEU A 30 2.96 -8.71 28.44
C LEU A 30 2.12 -7.95 27.41
N GLY A 31 0.97 -7.41 27.81
CA GLY A 31 0.04 -6.72 26.90
C GLY A 31 0.68 -5.58 26.08
N PRO A 32 1.38 -4.61 26.71
CA PRO A 32 2.10 -3.55 26.00
C PRO A 32 3.18 -4.08 25.05
N VAL A 33 3.95 -5.09 25.47
CA VAL A 33 5.02 -5.70 24.66
C VAL A 33 4.44 -6.35 23.41
N LEU A 34 3.39 -7.16 23.58
CA LEU A 34 2.70 -7.82 22.47
C LEU A 34 2.09 -6.80 21.52
N ARG A 35 1.52 -5.71 22.04
CA ARG A 35 0.98 -4.60 21.24
C ARG A 35 2.06 -3.92 20.39
N VAL A 36 3.24 -3.65 20.96
CA VAL A 36 4.38 -3.05 20.23
C VAL A 36 4.89 -3.99 19.15
N LEU A 37 5.08 -5.27 19.48
CA LEU A 37 5.51 -6.29 18.53
C LEU A 37 4.52 -6.45 17.36
N LEU A 38 3.23 -6.55 17.67
CA LEU A 38 2.18 -6.69 16.66
C LEU A 38 2.10 -5.44 15.76
N ARG A 39 2.23 -4.24 16.32
CA ARG A 39 2.30 -3.00 15.54
C ARG A 39 3.49 -3.01 14.59
N ARG A 40 4.68 -3.39 15.07
CA ARG A 40 5.90 -3.48 14.25
C ARG A 40 5.75 -4.51 13.13
N TYR A 41 5.18 -5.67 13.44
CA TYR A 41 4.92 -6.73 12.46
C TYR A 41 3.96 -6.27 11.36
N ARG A 42 2.83 -5.65 11.74
CA ARG A 42 1.86 -5.12 10.77
C ARG A 42 2.46 -4.02 9.90
N SER A 43 3.20 -3.07 10.48
CA SER A 43 3.90 -2.04 9.70
C SER A 43 4.89 -2.64 8.71
N GLY A 44 5.62 -3.69 9.09
CA GLY A 44 6.54 -4.41 8.21
C GLY A 44 5.83 -5.10 7.04
N LEU A 45 4.71 -5.78 7.31
CA LEU A 45 3.91 -6.41 6.25
C LEU A 45 3.34 -5.37 5.27
N THR A 46 2.77 -4.28 5.77
CA THR A 46 2.25 -3.20 4.91
C THR A 46 3.36 -2.59 4.06
N ALA A 47 4.53 -2.30 4.64
CA ALA A 47 5.67 -1.78 3.88
C ALA A 47 6.13 -2.76 2.78
N ARG A 48 6.17 -4.07 3.07
CA ARG A 48 6.50 -5.09 2.06
C ARG A 48 5.47 -5.15 0.93
N ARG A 49 4.18 -5.02 1.24
CA ARG A 49 3.10 -4.99 0.24
C ARG A 49 3.15 -3.73 -0.62
N LEU A 50 3.47 -2.58 -0.03
CA LEU A 50 3.59 -1.31 -0.75
C LEU A 50 4.87 -1.19 -1.58
N LEU A 51 5.88 -2.02 -1.30
CA LEU A 51 7.21 -1.91 -1.94
C LEU A 51 7.16 -2.02 -3.48
N PRO A 52 6.41 -2.95 -4.11
CA PRO A 52 6.28 -2.99 -5.56
C PRO A 52 5.65 -1.71 -6.13
N VAL A 53 4.58 -1.22 -5.50
CA VAL A 53 3.89 0.02 -5.89
C VAL A 53 4.86 1.20 -5.83
N TRP A 54 5.53 1.36 -4.69
CA TRP A 54 6.52 2.41 -4.46
C TRP A 54 7.63 2.37 -5.50
N ARG A 55 8.24 1.20 -5.76
CA ARG A 55 9.33 1.06 -6.73
C ARG A 55 8.92 1.45 -8.13
N THR A 56 7.78 0.97 -8.62
CA THR A 56 7.31 1.28 -9.97
C THR A 56 7.03 2.78 -10.12
N LEU A 57 6.28 3.36 -9.19
CA LEU A 57 5.90 4.78 -9.26
C LEU A 57 7.10 5.71 -9.11
N THR A 58 7.99 5.45 -8.15
CA THR A 58 9.18 6.29 -7.93
C THR A 58 10.26 6.10 -8.99
N ALA A 59 10.31 4.95 -9.67
CA ALA A 59 11.16 4.80 -10.86
C ALA A 59 10.65 5.66 -12.03
N ALA A 60 9.33 5.82 -12.16
CA ALA A 60 8.75 6.71 -13.16
C ALA A 60 8.84 8.19 -12.77
N VAL A 61 8.89 8.48 -11.46
CA VAL A 61 8.90 9.83 -10.86
C VAL A 61 10.06 9.95 -9.85
N PRO A 62 11.33 9.93 -10.28
CA PRO A 62 12.45 9.98 -9.34
C PRO A 62 12.48 11.29 -8.53
N GLU A 63 11.91 12.37 -9.06
CA GLU A 63 11.89 13.68 -8.40
C GLU A 63 11.05 13.75 -7.11
N VAL A 64 10.15 12.80 -6.83
CA VAL A 64 9.40 12.76 -5.55
C VAL A 64 10.13 12.00 -4.44
N VAL A 65 11.25 11.34 -4.75
CA VAL A 65 11.99 10.58 -3.76
C VAL A 65 12.87 11.51 -2.93
N PHE A 66 12.59 11.60 -1.63
CA PHE A 66 13.33 12.49 -0.74
C PHE A 66 14.70 11.89 -0.37
N GLU A 67 15.83 12.33 -0.90
CA GLU A 67 17.11 11.72 -0.49
C GLU A 67 17.40 11.93 1.01
N LEU A 68 17.38 10.84 1.79
CA LEU A 68 17.82 10.86 3.19
C LEU A 68 19.34 10.82 3.25
N ARG A 69 19.89 11.60 4.17
CA ARG A 69 21.29 11.44 4.58
C ARG A 69 21.52 10.01 5.09
N PRO A 70 22.71 9.43 4.87
CA PRO A 70 23.00 8.05 5.31
C PRO A 70 22.78 7.83 6.81
N GLU A 71 23.06 8.84 7.63
CA GLU A 71 22.83 8.85 9.08
C GLU A 71 21.34 8.74 9.44
N ASP A 72 20.49 9.58 8.84
CA ASP A 72 19.04 9.58 9.05
C ASP A 72 18.40 8.27 8.60
N ARG A 73 18.92 7.68 7.51
CA ARG A 73 18.43 6.40 6.98
C ARG A 73 18.61 5.25 7.99
N ARG A 74 19.70 5.24 8.77
CA ARG A 74 20.01 4.17 9.74
C ARG A 74 19.15 4.26 11.00
N VAL A 75 18.82 5.47 11.44
CA VAL A 75 18.01 5.70 12.65
C VAL A 75 16.51 5.67 12.40
N LEU A 76 16.09 5.63 11.12
CA LEU A 76 14.68 5.69 10.76
C LEU A 76 13.90 4.50 11.33
N SER A 77 12.80 4.79 12.03
CA SER A 77 11.91 3.75 12.55
C SER A 77 11.17 3.03 11.41
N ALA A 78 10.69 1.81 11.67
CA ALA A 78 9.87 1.08 10.68
C ALA A 78 8.58 1.83 10.31
N ARG A 79 8.01 2.57 11.27
CA ARG A 79 6.85 3.43 11.05
C ARG A 79 7.20 4.61 10.15
N ALA A 80 8.27 5.33 10.45
CA ALA A 80 8.71 6.48 9.65
C ALA A 80 9.06 6.08 8.20
N ARG A 81 9.67 4.90 8.00
CA ARG A 81 9.85 4.33 6.65
C ARG A 81 8.54 4.13 5.90
N ARG A 82 7.54 3.54 6.56
CA ARG A 82 6.22 3.29 5.96
C ARG A 82 5.52 4.59 5.62
N ASP A 83 5.47 5.53 6.56
CA ASP A 83 4.77 6.80 6.38
C ASP A 83 5.40 7.61 5.24
N ARG A 84 6.73 7.57 5.12
CA ARG A 84 7.45 8.13 3.97
C ARG A 84 7.08 7.43 2.65
N MET A 85 7.09 6.10 2.60
CA MET A 85 6.71 5.37 1.38
C MET A 85 5.30 5.75 0.94
N GLU A 86 4.37 5.96 1.87
CA GLU A 86 3.00 6.38 1.57
C GLU A 86 2.93 7.79 0.98
N VAL A 87 3.70 8.73 1.52
CA VAL A 87 3.82 10.10 0.95
C VAL A 87 4.40 10.05 -0.46
N GLU A 88 5.53 9.35 -0.65
CA GLU A 88 6.20 9.25 -1.96
C GLU A 88 5.30 8.55 -2.99
N ILE A 89 4.49 7.55 -2.59
CA ILE A 89 3.48 6.94 -3.48
C ILE A 89 2.43 7.96 -3.87
N ARG A 90 1.85 8.70 -2.91
CA ARG A 90 0.79 9.69 -3.19
C ARG A 90 1.30 10.80 -4.10
N ASP A 91 2.49 11.31 -3.84
CA ASP A 91 3.11 12.35 -4.64
C ASP A 91 3.43 11.84 -6.06
N ALA A 92 3.94 10.61 -6.18
CA ALA A 92 4.17 10.00 -7.49
C ALA A 92 2.85 9.82 -8.26
N ILE A 93 1.77 9.36 -7.59
CA ILE A 93 0.43 9.25 -8.18
C ILE A 93 0.02 10.60 -8.76
N LEU A 94 0.08 11.69 -8.00
CA LEU A 94 -0.30 13.03 -8.48
C LEU A 94 0.47 13.47 -9.72
N VAL A 95 1.75 13.08 -9.84
CA VAL A 95 2.55 13.41 -11.02
C VAL A 95 2.19 12.55 -12.22
N VAL A 96 2.11 11.22 -12.06
CA VAL A 96 1.84 10.30 -13.18
C VAL A 96 0.39 10.37 -13.64
N ASP A 97 -0.57 10.73 -12.77
CA ASP A 97 -1.99 10.82 -13.10
C ASP A 97 -2.26 11.62 -14.38
N ARG A 98 -1.44 12.65 -14.57
CA ARG A 98 -1.50 13.59 -15.69
C ARG A 98 -1.15 12.98 -17.04
N TYR A 99 -0.54 11.81 -17.08
CA TYR A 99 -0.09 11.18 -18.32
C TYR A 99 -1.16 10.28 -18.96
N LEU A 100 -2.35 10.15 -18.35
CA LEU A 100 -3.43 9.36 -18.93
C LEU A 100 -4.82 9.91 -18.60
N PRO A 101 -5.73 10.04 -19.59
CA PRO A 101 -7.10 10.43 -19.33
C PRO A 101 -7.84 9.33 -18.54
N GLY A 102 -8.89 9.72 -17.83
CA GLY A 102 -9.59 8.89 -16.83
C GLY A 102 -10.28 7.63 -17.38
N ASP A 103 -10.38 7.50 -18.69
CA ASP A 103 -11.29 6.58 -19.37
C ASP A 103 -10.59 5.28 -19.80
N VAL A 104 -9.30 5.14 -19.48
CA VAL A 104 -8.45 4.03 -19.94
C VAL A 104 -8.42 2.90 -18.92
N GLY A 105 -9.10 1.81 -19.23
CA GLY A 105 -9.10 0.58 -18.43
C GLY A 105 -10.11 -0.45 -18.93
N ASP A 106 -10.09 -1.64 -18.33
CA ASP A 106 -11.13 -2.64 -18.52
C ASP A 106 -12.43 -2.17 -17.82
N PRO A 107 -13.53 -1.93 -18.55
CA PRO A 107 -14.78 -1.45 -17.94
C PRO A 107 -15.43 -2.49 -17.01
N ALA A 108 -15.04 -3.77 -17.11
CA ALA A 108 -15.47 -4.83 -16.22
C ALA A 108 -14.57 -4.97 -14.97
N ALA A 109 -13.47 -4.22 -14.88
CA ALA A 109 -12.57 -4.28 -13.74
C ALA A 109 -13.14 -3.62 -12.50
N SER A 110 -12.73 -4.13 -11.33
CA SER A 110 -12.97 -3.41 -10.08
C SER A 110 -12.32 -2.00 -10.17
N PRO A 111 -12.92 -0.97 -9.57
CA PRO A 111 -12.38 0.39 -9.64
C PRO A 111 -10.91 0.50 -9.21
N VAL A 112 -10.51 -0.31 -8.22
CA VAL A 112 -9.12 -0.37 -7.72
C VAL A 112 -8.17 -0.98 -8.74
N ARG A 113 -8.58 -2.07 -9.41
CA ARG A 113 -7.75 -2.70 -10.46
C ARG A 113 -7.65 -1.80 -11.69
N ALA A 114 -8.74 -1.13 -12.07
CA ALA A 114 -8.75 -0.13 -13.13
C ALA A 114 -7.78 1.01 -12.80
N ALA A 115 -7.83 1.54 -11.58
CA ALA A 115 -6.90 2.57 -11.11
C ALA A 115 -5.42 2.12 -11.15
N ALA A 116 -5.10 0.92 -10.65
CA ALA A 116 -3.74 0.38 -10.73
C ALA A 116 -3.25 0.24 -12.18
N THR A 117 -4.12 -0.26 -13.07
CA THR A 117 -3.79 -0.45 -14.50
C THR A 117 -3.50 0.89 -15.15
N ARG A 118 -4.33 1.89 -14.87
CA ARG A 118 -4.17 3.26 -15.34
C ARG A 118 -2.85 3.88 -14.89
N LEU A 119 -2.47 3.69 -13.62
CA LEU A 119 -1.19 4.18 -13.10
C LEU A 119 0.02 3.54 -13.80
N HIS A 120 -0.04 2.23 -14.07
CA HIS A 120 1.01 1.56 -14.85
C HIS A 120 1.12 2.12 -16.27
N LEU A 121 -0.01 2.28 -16.97
CA LEU A 121 -0.03 2.87 -18.30
C LEU A 121 0.49 4.32 -18.30
N ALA A 122 0.16 5.11 -17.28
CA ALA A 122 0.68 6.45 -17.12
C ALA A 122 2.20 6.48 -16.89
N CYS A 123 2.73 5.54 -16.09
CA CYS A 123 4.17 5.36 -15.93
C CYS A 123 4.86 5.03 -17.25
N LEU A 124 4.28 4.10 -18.04
CA LEU A 124 4.79 3.73 -19.36
C LEU A 124 4.75 4.92 -20.33
N ALA A 125 3.65 5.67 -20.35
CA ALA A 125 3.49 6.85 -21.18
C ALA A 125 4.55 7.91 -20.88
N ARG A 126 4.77 8.19 -19.59
CA ARG A 126 5.83 9.09 -19.15
C ARG A 126 7.22 8.59 -19.56
N ALA A 127 7.51 7.31 -19.32
CA ALA A 127 8.81 6.71 -19.68
C ALA A 127 9.08 6.74 -21.19
N ALA A 128 8.02 6.66 -22.02
CA ALA A 128 8.10 6.79 -23.47
C ALA A 128 8.18 8.25 -23.95
N GLY A 129 8.16 9.24 -23.04
CA GLY A 129 8.30 10.65 -23.37
C GLY A 129 7.01 11.34 -23.85
N HIS A 130 5.84 10.74 -23.65
CA HIS A 130 4.58 11.41 -23.99
C HIS A 130 4.37 12.63 -23.10
N PRO A 131 3.80 13.73 -23.64
CA PRO A 131 3.46 14.90 -22.84
C PRO A 131 2.28 14.59 -21.89
N PRO A 132 2.18 15.28 -20.74
CA PRO A 132 1.00 15.18 -19.90
C PRO A 132 -0.24 15.68 -20.65
N VAL A 133 -1.38 15.04 -20.41
CA VAL A 133 -2.66 15.39 -21.01
C VAL A 133 -3.17 16.67 -20.36
N THR A 134 -3.30 17.73 -21.16
CA THR A 134 -3.92 19.00 -20.75
C THR A 134 -5.44 18.86 -20.87
N GLY A 135 -6.08 18.35 -19.83
CA GLY A 135 -7.54 18.20 -19.75
C GLY A 135 -8.00 18.09 -18.31
N THR A 136 -9.27 18.41 -18.06
CA THR A 136 -9.90 18.24 -16.74
C THR A 136 -9.68 16.82 -16.29
N HIS A 137 -8.85 16.66 -15.26
CA HIS A 137 -8.76 15.41 -14.53
C HIS A 137 -10.16 15.17 -14.01
N SER A 138 -10.86 14.19 -14.59
CA SER A 138 -12.11 13.73 -14.01
C SER A 138 -11.74 13.33 -12.59
N GLY A 139 -12.19 14.10 -11.61
CA GLY A 139 -11.86 13.95 -10.20
C GLY A 139 -12.44 12.68 -9.60
N SER A 140 -12.43 11.57 -10.34
CA SER A 140 -12.75 10.25 -9.84
C SER A 140 -11.68 9.91 -8.81
N THR A 141 -12.10 10.02 -7.54
CA THR A 141 -11.47 9.49 -6.33
C THR A 141 -9.99 9.17 -6.51
N GLN A 142 -9.14 10.18 -6.31
CA GLN A 142 -7.69 10.02 -6.32
C GLN A 142 -7.32 8.77 -5.50
N PRO A 143 -6.83 7.69 -6.15
CA PRO A 143 -6.53 6.46 -5.45
C PRO A 143 -5.41 6.74 -4.45
N GLY A 144 -5.65 6.52 -3.15
CA GLY A 144 -4.60 6.62 -2.14
C GLY A 144 -4.73 7.80 -1.17
N GLY A 145 -5.88 8.47 -1.11
CA GLY A 145 -6.18 9.46 -0.07
C GLY A 145 -6.20 8.82 1.33
N GLU A 146 -6.68 7.59 1.44
CA GLU A 146 -6.71 6.82 2.69
C GLU A 146 -5.66 5.69 2.73
N PRO A 147 -5.07 5.35 3.89
CA PRO A 147 -4.05 4.29 3.98
C PRO A 147 -4.54 2.91 3.52
N TRP A 148 -5.84 2.62 3.67
CA TRP A 148 -6.42 1.36 3.20
C TRP A 148 -6.58 1.32 1.68
N GLU A 149 -6.68 2.46 0.99
CA GLU A 149 -6.75 2.53 -0.48
C GLU A 149 -5.43 2.07 -1.09
N LEU A 150 -4.30 2.51 -0.52
CA LEU A 150 -2.98 2.07 -0.95
C LEU A 150 -2.76 0.57 -0.73
N ALA A 151 -3.30 0.01 0.35
CA ALA A 151 -3.24 -1.43 0.57
C ALA A 151 -4.07 -2.21 -0.47
N ARG A 152 -5.29 -1.75 -0.79
CA ARG A 152 -6.12 -2.35 -1.84
C ARG A 152 -5.49 -2.22 -3.22
N LEU A 153 -4.86 -1.08 -3.51
CA LEU A 153 -4.09 -0.85 -4.73
C LEU A 153 -2.94 -1.86 -4.84
N ALA A 154 -2.19 -2.06 -3.75
CA ALA A 154 -1.09 -3.00 -3.70
C ALA A 154 -1.53 -4.45 -3.92
N ASP A 155 -2.68 -4.84 -3.39
CA ASP A 155 -3.22 -6.21 -3.55
C ASP A 155 -3.53 -6.54 -5.04
N HIS A 156 -3.79 -5.54 -5.89
CA HIS A 156 -4.05 -5.71 -7.33
C HIS A 156 -2.90 -5.27 -8.25
N TRP A 157 -1.76 -4.84 -7.68
CA TRP A 157 -0.68 -4.20 -8.44
C TRP A 157 -0.09 -5.10 -9.54
N ARG A 158 0.15 -6.39 -9.23
CA ARG A 158 0.74 -7.33 -10.18
C ARG A 158 -0.18 -7.69 -11.34
N ASP A 159 -1.46 -7.87 -11.08
CA ASP A 159 -2.43 -8.17 -12.14
C ASP A 159 -2.60 -6.96 -13.07
N ALA A 160 -2.61 -5.76 -12.48
CA ALA A 160 -2.67 -4.50 -13.22
C ALA A 160 -1.42 -4.25 -14.06
N GLU A 161 -0.23 -4.61 -13.59
CA GLU A 161 1.03 -4.53 -14.35
C GLU A 161 0.95 -5.35 -15.63
N HIS A 162 0.50 -6.61 -15.54
CA HIS A 162 0.35 -7.48 -16.71
C HIS A 162 -0.67 -6.92 -17.70
N LEU A 163 -1.85 -6.51 -17.21
CA LEU A 163 -2.89 -5.95 -18.07
C LEU A 163 -2.42 -4.66 -18.75
N ALA A 164 -1.74 -3.77 -18.02
CA ALA A 164 -1.17 -2.56 -18.58
C ALA A 164 -0.12 -2.86 -19.66
N ALA A 165 0.74 -3.85 -19.45
CA ALA A 165 1.73 -4.28 -20.45
C ALA A 165 1.05 -4.81 -21.73
N GLU A 166 -0.01 -5.61 -21.60
CA GLU A 166 -0.79 -6.09 -22.75
C GLU A 166 -1.45 -4.93 -23.51
N LEU A 167 -2.11 -4.03 -22.79
CA LEU A 167 -2.75 -2.85 -23.36
C LEU A 167 -1.75 -1.92 -24.06
N TRP A 168 -0.58 -1.72 -23.46
CA TRP A 168 0.51 -0.96 -24.04
C TRP A 168 1.04 -1.61 -25.32
N ALA A 169 1.25 -2.93 -25.31
CA ALA A 169 1.74 -3.70 -26.47
C ALA A 169 0.78 -3.65 -27.65
N ARG A 170 -0.54 -3.60 -27.40
CA ARG A 170 -1.56 -3.42 -28.44
C ARG A 170 -1.56 -2.02 -29.07
N ARG A 171 -0.72 -1.10 -28.56
CA ARG A 171 -0.71 0.33 -28.87
C ARG A 171 -2.12 0.89 -28.88
N LEU A 172 -2.68 1.10 -27.71
CA LEU A 172 -3.98 1.77 -27.60
C LEU A 172 -3.99 3.07 -28.44
N PRO A 173 -5.13 3.46 -29.02
CA PRO A 173 -5.23 4.64 -29.90
C PRO A 173 -4.64 5.92 -29.29
N GLN A 174 -4.76 6.09 -27.97
CA GLN A 174 -4.21 7.23 -27.23
C GLN A 174 -2.68 7.29 -27.13
N PHE A 175 -1.97 6.21 -27.47
CA PHE A 175 -0.49 6.14 -27.48
C PHE A 175 0.08 5.96 -28.89
N GLY A 176 -0.71 6.26 -29.93
CA GLY A 176 -0.26 6.21 -31.31
C GLY A 176 -0.36 4.84 -31.98
N GLY A 177 -1.23 3.95 -31.50
CA GLY A 177 -1.60 2.77 -32.29
C GLY A 177 -2.88 2.94 -33.11
N PRO A 178 -3.22 1.92 -33.91
CA PRO A 178 -4.31 2.01 -34.85
C PRO A 178 -5.63 2.23 -34.11
N ALA A 179 -6.40 3.25 -34.54
CA ALA A 179 -7.75 3.47 -34.04
C ALA A 179 -8.58 2.20 -34.25
N ASP A 180 -9.24 1.73 -33.19
CA ASP A 180 -10.13 0.57 -33.27
C ASP A 180 -11.23 0.85 -34.32
N PRO A 181 -11.26 0.11 -35.44
CA PRO A 181 -12.25 0.34 -36.49
C PRO A 181 -13.69 0.05 -36.04
N SER A 182 -13.88 -0.68 -34.93
CA SER A 182 -15.19 -1.03 -34.39
C SER A 182 -15.83 0.05 -33.50
N ALA A 183 -15.05 1.08 -33.09
CA ALA A 183 -15.55 2.21 -32.30
C ALA A 183 -16.29 3.28 -33.14
N ARG A 184 -16.39 3.12 -34.46
CA ARG A 184 -17.28 3.95 -35.28
C ARG A 184 -18.72 3.57 -34.99
N VAL A 185 -19.34 4.31 -34.07
CA VAL A 185 -20.80 4.36 -33.95
C VAL A 185 -21.36 4.62 -35.35
N PRO A 186 -22.20 3.73 -35.92
CA PRO A 186 -22.83 4.02 -37.19
C PRO A 186 -23.68 5.28 -37.00
N ALA A 187 -23.38 6.30 -37.80
CA ALA A 187 -24.21 7.49 -37.87
C ALA A 187 -25.65 7.03 -38.15
N GLN A 188 -26.56 7.29 -37.21
CA GLN A 188 -27.98 7.08 -37.47
C GLN A 188 -28.37 8.09 -38.55
N VAL A 189 -28.71 7.57 -39.72
CA VAL A 189 -29.37 8.27 -40.84
C VAL A 189 -30.82 7.86 -40.84
#